data_AF-A0A6N3GW38-F1
#
_entry.id   AF-A0A6N3GW38-F1
#
_cell.length_a   1.000
_cell.length_b   1.000
_cell.length_c   1.000
_cell.angle_alpha   90.00
_cell.angle_beta   90.00
_cell.angle_gamma   90.00
#
_symmetry.space_group_name_H-M   'P 1'
#
loop_
_entity.id
_entity.type
_entity.pdbx_description
1 polymer ?
#
loop_
_entity_poly.entity_id
_entity_poly.type
_entity_poly.pdbx_seq_one_letter_code
_entity_poly.pdbx_strand_id
1 'polypeptide(L)' 'MAKYVYLAVFTPEPEGGYSICFPDFKNCFTQGEDLSDGIAMAEDALALMLWQ' A
#
# COMPACT_ATOMS: atom_id res chain seq x y z
N MET A 1 20.26 4.78 -7.78
CA MET A 1 19.01 4.07 -7.43
C MET A 1 17.88 5.05 -7.66
N ALA A 2 16.86 4.68 -8.43
CA ALA A 2 15.72 5.56 -8.65
C ALA A 2 14.88 5.61 -7.36
N LYS A 3 14.35 6.79 -7.04
CA LYS A 3 13.36 6.97 -5.97
C LYS A 3 12.05 7.32 -6.65
N TYR A 4 11.02 6.55 -6.35
CA TYR A 4 9.68 6.79 -6.86
C TYR A 4 8.76 7.13 -5.69
N VAL A 5 7.74 7.95 -5.96
CA VAL A 5 6.71 8.31 -5.01
C VAL A 5 5.38 8.02 -5.68
N TYR A 6 4.57 7.17 -5.06
CA TYR A 6 3.24 6.80 -5.51
C TYR A 6 2.25 7.02 -4.38
N LEU A 7 1.04 7.47 -4.72
CA LEU A 7 -0.01 7.72 -3.73
C LEU A 7 -0.69 6.41 -3.36
N ALA A 8 -0.71 6.09 -2.07
CA ALA A 8 -1.50 5.00 -1.51
C ALA A 8 -2.83 5.57 -0.97
N VAL A 9 -3.92 4.87 -1.25
CA VAL A 9 -5.24 5.18 -0.69
C VAL A 9 -5.51 4.23 0.47
N PHE A 10 -5.70 4.78 1.66
CA PHE A 10 -6.03 4.04 2.87
C PHE A 10 -7.54 4.11 3.09
N THR A 11 -8.19 2.95 3.08
CA THR A 11 -9.62 2.80 3.37
C THR A 11 -9.78 2.11 4.72
N PRO A 12 -10.36 2.77 5.74
CA PRO A 12 -10.63 2.12 7.01
C PRO A 12 -11.63 0.98 6.84
N GLU A 13 -11.35 -0.18 7.45
CA GLU A 13 -12.24 -1.34 7.40
C GLU A 13 -13.18 -1.41 8.61
N PRO A 14 -14.41 -1.96 8.46
CA PRO A 14 -15.39 -2.06 9.55
C PRO A 14 -14.90 -2.86 10.77
N GLU A 15 -14.08 -3.89 10.54
CA GLU A 15 -13.49 -4.74 11.57
C GLU A 15 -12.23 -4.13 12.22
N GLY A 16 -11.79 -2.95 11.76
CA GLY A 16 -10.55 -2.31 12.15
C GLY A 16 -9.43 -2.50 11.12
N GLY A 17 -8.37 -1.70 11.23
CA GLY A 17 -7.30 -1.65 10.24
C GLY A 17 -7.67 -0.91 8.95
N TYR A 18 -6.85 -1.10 7.92
CA TYR A 18 -6.96 -0.41 6.64
C TYR A 18 -6.74 -1.37 5.47
N SER A 19 -7.61 -1.30 4.46
CA SER A 19 -7.29 -1.75 3.11
C SER A 19 -6.53 -0.65 2.38
N ILE A 20 -5.47 -1.03 1.66
CA ILE A 20 -4.57 -0.10 1.01
C ILE A 20 -4.40 -0.49 -0.46
N CYS A 21 -4.55 0.48 -1.35
CA CYS A 21 -4.33 0.28 -2.78
C CYS A 21 -3.59 1.46 -3.40
N PHE A 22 -3.01 1.23 -4.58
CA PHE A 22 -2.37 2.28 -5.37
C PHE A 22 -3.19 2.52 -6.64
N PRO A 23 -3.80 3.71 -6.84
CA PRO A 23 -4.67 3.97 -7.99
C PRO A 23 -3.98 3.78 -9.35
N ASP A 24 -2.66 3.99 -9.40
CA ASP A 24 -1.84 3.80 -10.59
C ASP A 24 -1.64 2.32 -10.95
N PHE A 25 -1.90 1.39 -10.01
CA PHE A 25 -1.65 -0.04 -10.16
C PHE A 25 -2.89 -0.87 -9.82
N LYS A 26 -3.59 -1.34 -10.85
CA LYS A 26 -4.86 -2.08 -10.72
C LYS A 26 -4.80 -3.35 -9.86
N ASN A 27 -3.61 -3.93 -9.65
CA ASN A 27 -3.41 -5.19 -8.93
C ASN A 27 -2.43 -5.06 -7.74
N CYS A 28 -2.21 -3.84 -7.23
CA CYS A 28 -1.36 -3.63 -6.06
C CYS A 28 -2.23 -3.30 -4.85
N PHE A 29 -2.41 -4.30 -3.99
CA PHE A 29 -3.24 -4.24 -2.80
C PHE A 29 -2.48 -4.80 -1.60
N THR A 30 -2.72 -4.20 -0.45
CA THR A 30 -2.22 -4.68 0.84
C THR A 30 -3.15 -4.21 1.96
N GLN A 31 -2.84 -4.54 3.20
CA GLN A 31 -3.59 -4.11 4.37
C GLN A 31 -2.65 -3.87 5.55
N GLY A 32 -3.11 -3.13 6.55
CA GLY A 32 -2.37 -2.95 7.81
C GLY A 32 -3.29 -2.70 9.00
N GLU A 33 -2.80 -3.01 10.20
CA GLU A 33 -3.56 -2.91 11.46
C GLU A 33 -3.73 -1.45 11.91
N ASP A 34 -2.73 -0.61 11.64
CA ASP A 34 -2.73 0.83 11.88
C ASP A 34 -2.02 1.59 10.75
N LEU A 35 -1.90 2.91 10.86
CA LEU A 35 -1.25 3.73 9.83
C LEU A 35 0.25 3.41 9.66
N SER A 36 0.96 3.12 10.74
CA SER A 36 2.40 2.84 10.68
C SER A 36 2.64 1.48 10.03
N ASP A 37 1.89 0.47 10.44
CA ASP A 37 1.93 -0.87 9.85
C ASP A 37 1.51 -0.82 8.37
N GLY A 38 0.41 -0.12 8.06
CA GLY A 38 -0.07 0.04 6.71
C GLY A 38 0.93 0.74 5.77
N ILE A 39 1.68 1.73 6.25
CA ILE A 39 2.75 2.36 5.45
C ILE A 39 3.86 1.35 5.13
N ALA A 40 4.30 0.55 6.11
CA ALA A 40 5.32 -0.47 5.89
C ALA A 40 4.84 -1.53 4.88
N MET A 41 3.60 -2.02 5.04
CA MET A 41 3.00 -2.99 4.13
C MET A 41 2.81 -2.43 2.71
N ALA A 42 2.50 -1.14 2.59
CA ALA A 42 2.37 -0.45 1.30
C ALA A 42 3.71 -0.32 0.58
N GLU A 43 4.80 -0.02 1.30
CA GLU A 43 6.14 0.04 0.74
C GLU A 43 6.57 -1.31 0.14
N ASP A 44 6.38 -2.40 0.88
CA ASP A 44 6.73 -3.76 0.43
C ASP A 44 5.91 -4.19 -0.80
N ALA A 45 4.59 -3.98 -0.78
CA ALA A 45 3.71 -4.34 -1.89
C ALA A 45 4.06 -3.56 -3.18
N LEU A 46 4.38 -2.27 -3.05
CA LEU A 46 4.79 -1.43 -4.17
C LEU A 46 6.17 -1.82 -4.70
N ALA A 47 7.12 -2.14 -3.82
CA ALA A 47 8.45 -2.60 -4.21
C ALA A 47 8.37 -3.89 -5.06
N LEU A 48 7.53 -4.85 -4.66
CA LEU A 48 7.27 -6.06 -5.44
C LEU A 48 6.64 -5.76 -6.81
N MET A 49 5.72 -4.79 -6.87
CA MET A 49 5.06 -4.40 -8.12
C MET A 49 6.03 -3.74 -9.10
N LEU A 50 6.97 -2.92 -8.60
CA LEU A 50 7.95 -2.20 -9.42
C LEU A 50 9.17 -3.05 -9.83
N TRP A 51 9.33 -4.25 -9.24
CA TRP A 51 10.38 -5.20 -9.65
C TRP A 51 10.04 -6.01 -10.90
N GLN A 52 8.77 -6.00 -11.35
CA GLN A 52 8.37 -6.58 -12.64
C GLN A 52 8.76 -5.66 -13.81
#